data_AF-A0A0R3TF48-F1
#
_entry.id   AF-A0A0R3TF48-F1
#
_cell.length_a   1.000
_cell.length_b   1.000
_cell.length_c   1.000
_cell.angle_alpha   90.00
_cell.angle_beta   90.00
_cell.angle_gamma   90.00
#
_symmetry.space_group_name_H-M   'P 1'
#
loop_
_entity.id
_entity.type
_entity.pdbx_description
1 polymer ?
#
loop_
_entity_poly.entity_id
_entity_poly.type
_entity_poly.pdbx_seq_one_letter_code
_entity_poly.pdbx_strand_id
1 'polypeptide(L)'
;MTAEFTLFKGVDIPVDIVSSAKTRTKEHTKNTFEAFLQNLEQPLIHPVLSSLSSVVGLPCSTFLCRLTAISEYTSGTRKVNTVAIIKENLTILADLDAQNPGKMINSEKHISVLRQLSELANTDGYAQDFEEWSMNNSTELHDTLISCLNSENPLIIEETAVTISFLARNLHFALFRSAETLITAMVAALAVAMTPTENHFESYRKAFELHKEVLMTKSIQLPFHYPRQNYDFHDPRFRVVGYIYYALADFLYNVPHPFLIHYFQCRISRRKEATRTHLFRILYAIVKNLSELEEFAKNISPRIEKQQDKSDGQTPPFNGTFNEITSPISQTKTIEKNNTESLENSTSEPEFYQRDQWSKLPSKLFLEILRTSQEGNQENVNLITNIMAELQSVSPIKLPSVMLTREGINPNLLESINRRLRIDIPKSVEGTLNAENDRTVSAPENGIETEYVQSHNRSSVLVPKQPKLSELKFSSG
;
A
#
# COMPACT_ATOMS: atom_id res chain seq x y z
N MET A 1 -6.78 26.56 40.33
CA MET A 1 -6.32 27.73 41.10
C MET A 1 -5.56 28.64 40.15
N THR A 2 -6.21 29.69 39.67
CA THR A 2 -5.63 30.70 38.78
C THR A 2 -4.88 31.72 39.63
N ALA A 3 -3.55 31.74 39.54
CA ALA A 3 -2.75 32.80 40.15
C ALA A 3 -3.01 34.10 39.39
N GLU A 4 -3.74 35.03 40.00
CA GLU A 4 -3.89 36.39 39.50
C GLU A 4 -2.55 37.14 39.65
N PHE A 5 -1.94 37.45 38.51
CA PHE A 5 -0.79 38.36 38.43
C PHE A 5 -1.23 39.78 38.84
N THR A 6 -1.04 40.12 40.11
CA THR A 6 -1.22 41.49 40.64
C THR A 6 0.10 42.26 40.57
N LEU A 7 0.54 42.61 39.36
CA LEU A 7 1.79 43.37 39.16
C LEU A 7 1.58 44.85 38.77
N PHE A 8 0.34 45.33 38.69
CA PHE A 8 0.06 46.75 38.42
C PHE A 8 -1.15 47.23 39.23
N LYS A 9 -0.93 47.69 40.47
CA LYS A 9 -1.92 48.51 41.18
C LYS A 9 -1.75 49.97 40.74
N GLY A 10 -2.75 50.51 40.03
CA GLY A 10 -2.86 51.95 39.74
C GLY A 10 -2.62 52.39 38.29
N VAL A 11 -2.48 51.45 37.34
CA VAL A 11 -2.41 51.78 35.90
C VAL A 11 -3.57 51.07 35.20
N ASP A 12 -4.59 51.82 34.80
CA ASP A 12 -5.64 51.31 33.92
C ASP A 12 -5.03 51.04 32.55
N ILE A 13 -4.64 49.79 32.30
CA ILE A 13 -4.17 49.35 30.98
C ILE A 13 -5.39 49.39 30.05
N PRO A 14 -5.38 50.18 28.97
CA PRO A 14 -6.48 50.22 28.02
C PRO A 14 -6.87 48.83 27.54
N VAL A 15 -8.18 48.54 27.53
CA VAL A 15 -8.74 47.24 27.15
C VAL A 15 -8.26 46.79 25.76
N ASP A 16 -8.03 47.74 24.86
CA ASP A 16 -7.52 47.52 23.51
C ASP A 16 -6.07 46.98 23.48
N ILE A 17 -5.25 47.35 24.47
CA ILE A 17 -3.88 46.83 24.61
C ILE A 17 -3.91 45.40 25.15
N VAL A 18 -4.78 45.12 26.13
CA VAL A 18 -4.95 43.77 26.69
C VAL A 18 -5.54 42.82 25.64
N SER A 19 -6.51 43.27 24.86
CA SER A 19 -7.11 42.47 23.78
C SER A 19 -6.11 42.22 22.66
N SER A 20 -5.35 43.24 22.24
CA SER A 20 -4.28 43.10 21.24
C SER A 20 -3.17 42.16 21.71
N ALA A 21 -2.76 42.24 22.98
CA ALA A 21 -1.79 41.33 23.58
C ALA A 21 -2.30 39.89 23.60
N LYS A 22 -3.55 39.65 24.00
CA LYS A 22 -4.17 38.30 23.97
C LYS A 22 -4.22 37.72 22.56
N THR A 23 -4.57 38.54 21.55
CA THR A 23 -4.59 38.10 20.14
C THR A 23 -3.20 37.74 19.67
N ARG A 24 -2.19 38.59 19.94
CA ARG A 24 -0.78 38.32 19.60
C ARG A 24 -0.24 37.07 20.29
N THR A 25 -0.54 36.87 21.57
CA THR A 25 -0.13 35.66 22.29
C THR A 25 -0.80 34.42 21.69
N LYS A 26 -2.10 34.48 21.39
CA LYS A 26 -2.82 33.36 20.76
C LYS A 26 -2.25 33.03 19.39
N GLU A 27 -1.96 34.04 18.57
CA GLU A 27 -1.36 33.87 17.25
C GLU A 27 0.07 33.34 17.35
N HIS A 28 0.87 33.86 18.28
CA HIS A 28 2.21 33.35 18.54
C HIS A 28 2.18 31.88 18.98
N THR A 29 1.35 31.52 19.97
CA THR A 29 1.19 30.12 20.42
C THR A 29 0.71 29.22 19.30
N LYS A 30 -0.23 29.69 18.46
CA LYS A 30 -0.69 28.94 17.28
C LYS A 30 0.46 28.70 16.31
N ASN A 31 1.23 29.73 15.97
CA ASN A 31 2.36 29.61 15.05
C ASN A 31 3.48 28.72 15.63
N THR A 32 3.75 28.81 16.94
CA THR A 32 4.71 27.93 17.62
C THR A 32 4.25 26.48 17.61
N PHE A 33 2.96 26.22 17.83
CA PHE A 33 2.39 24.88 17.79
C PHE A 33 2.40 24.30 16.36
N GLU A 34 2.04 25.11 15.36
CA GLU A 34 2.14 24.70 13.94
C GLU A 34 3.59 24.37 13.56
N ALA A 35 4.56 25.19 13.98
CA ALA A 35 5.98 24.91 13.76
C ALA A 35 6.44 23.63 14.48
N PHE A 36 5.94 23.38 15.69
CA PHE A 36 6.23 22.14 16.42
C PHE A 36 5.68 20.91 15.69
N LEU A 37 4.43 20.94 15.23
CA LEU A 37 3.84 19.85 14.44
C LEU A 37 4.60 19.61 13.14
N GLN A 38 4.97 20.69 12.42
CA GLN A 38 5.79 20.58 11.23
C GLN A 38 7.13 19.91 11.53
N ASN A 39 7.81 20.30 12.61
CA ASN A 39 9.08 19.69 13.00
C ASN A 39 8.96 18.19 13.34
N LEU A 40 7.82 17.75 13.87
CA LEU A 40 7.53 16.33 14.09
C LEU A 40 7.25 15.58 12.78
N GLU A 41 6.59 16.22 11.82
CA GLU A 41 6.18 15.60 10.55
C GLU A 41 7.33 15.49 9.54
N GLN A 42 8.24 16.47 9.48
CA GLN A 42 9.31 16.56 8.49
C GLN A 42 10.19 15.30 8.36
N PRO A 43 10.58 14.60 9.44
CA PRO A 43 11.37 13.38 9.34
C PRO A 43 10.61 12.20 8.71
N LEU A 44 9.27 12.21 8.80
CA LEU A 44 8.42 11.09 8.41
C LEU A 44 7.75 11.28 7.05
N ILE A 45 7.64 12.51 6.55
CA ILE A 45 7.02 12.80 5.27
C ILE A 45 7.97 12.43 4.13
N HIS A 46 7.46 11.68 3.16
CA HIS A 46 8.18 11.32 1.94
C HIS A 46 7.35 11.72 0.69
N PRO A 47 7.94 11.72 -0.52
CA PRO A 47 7.30 12.31 -1.71
C PRO A 47 5.90 11.76 -2.03
N VAL A 48 5.69 10.45 -1.87
CA VAL A 48 4.38 9.82 -2.07
C VAL A 48 3.34 10.36 -1.09
N LEU A 49 3.59 10.36 0.23
CA LEU A 49 2.64 10.90 1.21
C LEU A 49 2.41 12.42 1.02
N SER A 50 3.46 13.17 0.66
CA SER A 50 3.35 14.62 0.41
C SER A 50 2.45 14.95 -0.78
N SER A 51 2.28 14.01 -1.71
CA SER A 51 1.43 14.14 -2.89
C SER A 51 -0.03 13.74 -2.64
N LEU A 52 -0.37 13.19 -1.47
CA LEU A 52 -1.72 12.76 -1.14
C LEU A 52 -2.56 13.87 -0.53
N SER A 53 -3.82 13.94 -0.97
CA SER A 53 -4.83 14.82 -0.40
C SER A 53 -5.37 14.30 0.93
N SER A 54 -5.92 15.18 1.77
CA SER A 54 -6.76 14.77 2.89
C SER A 54 -7.95 13.90 2.44
N VAL A 55 -8.25 12.88 3.23
CA VAL A 55 -9.34 11.93 2.98
C VAL A 55 -10.28 11.90 4.18
N VAL A 56 -11.57 12.09 3.94
CA VAL A 56 -12.64 12.16 4.95
C VAL A 56 -12.32 13.12 6.12
N GLY A 57 -11.68 14.25 5.80
CA GLY A 57 -11.29 15.25 6.80
C GLY A 57 -10.11 14.85 7.70
N LEU A 58 -9.48 13.68 7.48
CA LEU A 58 -8.24 13.27 8.14
C LEU A 58 -7.04 13.80 7.34
N PRO A 59 -6.29 14.81 7.83
CA PRO A 59 -5.08 15.26 7.15
C PRO A 59 -3.93 14.27 7.38
N CYS A 60 -2.98 14.22 6.44
CA CYS A 60 -1.80 13.35 6.54
C CYS A 60 -1.00 13.62 7.83
N SER A 61 -0.92 14.88 8.26
CA SER A 61 -0.30 15.29 9.53
C SER A 61 -0.81 14.52 10.74
N THR A 62 -2.13 14.25 10.82
CA THR A 62 -2.71 13.48 11.93
C THR A 62 -2.20 12.04 11.95
N PHE A 63 -2.06 11.44 10.78
CA PHE A 63 -1.49 10.09 10.64
C PHE A 63 0.00 10.09 11.01
N LEU A 64 0.78 11.06 10.53
CA LEU A 64 2.22 11.17 10.85
C LEU A 64 2.48 11.44 12.32
N CYS A 65 1.69 12.31 12.96
CA CYS A 65 1.79 12.56 14.41
C CYS A 65 1.63 11.27 15.24
N ARG A 66 0.80 10.33 14.79
CA ARG A 66 0.66 9.03 15.46
C ARG A 66 1.90 8.16 15.33
N LEU A 67 2.58 8.20 14.18
CA LEU A 67 3.85 7.50 13.99
C LEU A 67 4.95 8.09 14.88
N THR A 68 4.99 9.42 15.05
CA THR A 68 5.98 10.08 15.94
C THR A 68 5.76 9.80 17.43
N ALA A 69 4.56 9.38 17.82
CA ALA A 69 4.21 9.14 19.22
C ALA A 69 4.65 7.75 19.70
N ILE A 70 5.18 6.90 18.82
CA ILE A 70 5.67 5.56 19.18
C ILE A 70 7.00 5.71 19.91
N SER A 71 7.02 5.26 21.17
CA SER A 71 8.21 5.31 22.03
C SER A 71 9.14 4.12 21.79
N GLU A 72 10.31 4.15 22.42
CA GLU A 72 11.18 2.98 22.53
C GLU A 72 10.60 1.96 23.51
N TYR A 73 10.89 0.68 23.27
CA TYR A 73 10.55 -0.40 24.17
C TYR A 73 11.40 -0.36 25.44
N THR A 74 10.77 -0.09 26.58
CA THR A 74 11.45 -0.11 27.88
C THR A 74 11.18 -1.42 28.62
N SER A 75 12.17 -2.31 28.65
CA SER A 75 12.14 -3.47 29.55
C SER A 75 12.75 -3.15 30.90
N GLY A 76 12.09 -3.57 31.98
CA GLY A 76 12.66 -3.56 33.33
C GLY A 76 13.80 -4.57 33.54
N THR A 77 14.13 -5.40 32.53
CA THR A 77 15.15 -6.46 32.63
C THR A 77 16.27 -6.28 31.60
N ARG A 78 17.51 -6.60 31.99
CA ARG A 78 18.73 -6.41 31.16
C ARG A 78 18.90 -7.42 30.00
N LYS A 79 18.14 -8.51 29.96
CA LYS A 79 18.20 -9.52 28.90
C LYS A 79 16.80 -9.84 28.43
N VAL A 80 16.42 -9.22 27.33
CA VAL A 80 15.13 -9.44 26.67
C VAL A 80 15.34 -10.38 25.49
N ASN A 81 14.52 -11.41 25.38
CA ASN A 81 14.48 -12.24 24.19
C ASN A 81 13.45 -11.65 23.22
N THR A 82 13.92 -10.86 22.26
CA THR A 82 13.09 -10.14 21.28
C THR A 82 12.15 -11.07 20.54
N VAL A 83 12.67 -12.20 20.04
CA VAL A 83 11.90 -13.19 19.27
C VAL A 83 10.79 -13.84 20.11
N ALA A 84 11.05 -14.10 21.39
CA ALA A 84 10.02 -14.65 22.28
C ALA A 84 8.87 -13.67 22.48
N ILE A 85 9.16 -12.37 22.66
CA ILE A 85 8.14 -11.33 22.80
C ILE A 85 7.34 -11.18 21.50
N ILE A 86 8.01 -11.18 20.34
CA ILE A 86 7.32 -11.11 19.04
C ILE A 86 6.32 -12.27 18.93
N LYS A 87 6.74 -13.50 19.18
CA LYS A 87 5.87 -14.68 19.09
C LYS A 87 4.71 -14.66 20.10
N GLU A 88 4.96 -14.20 21.33
CA GLU A 88 3.91 -14.03 22.33
C GLU A 88 2.88 -12.99 21.87
N ASN A 89 3.34 -11.85 21.35
CA ASN A 89 2.51 -10.80 20.80
C ASN A 89 1.66 -11.30 19.62
N LEU A 90 2.26 -12.03 18.68
CA LEU A 90 1.51 -12.62 17.56
C LEU A 90 0.48 -13.65 18.01
N THR A 91 0.80 -14.45 19.03
CA THR A 91 -0.16 -15.41 19.61
C THR A 91 -1.36 -14.71 20.22
N ILE A 92 -1.15 -13.59 20.93
CA ILE A 92 -2.24 -12.80 21.51
C ILE A 92 -3.14 -12.21 20.40
N LEU A 93 -2.54 -11.73 19.31
CA LEU A 93 -3.29 -11.16 18.19
C LEU A 93 -4.05 -12.22 17.39
N ALA A 94 -3.48 -13.42 17.22
CA ALA A 94 -4.13 -14.54 16.55
C ALA A 94 -5.37 -15.08 17.30
N ASP A 95 -5.47 -14.85 18.62
CA ASP A 95 -6.63 -15.24 19.46
C ASP A 95 -7.90 -14.41 19.18
N LEU A 96 -7.89 -13.49 18.20
CA LEU A 96 -9.06 -12.76 17.72
C LEU A 96 -10.23 -13.69 17.34
N ASP A 97 -9.94 -14.87 16.75
CA ASP A 97 -10.93 -15.82 16.28
C ASP A 97 -11.35 -16.88 17.33
N ALA A 98 -10.52 -17.10 18.37
CA ALA A 98 -10.76 -18.11 19.40
C ALA A 98 -11.58 -17.59 20.60
N GLN A 99 -11.99 -16.32 20.57
CA GLN A 99 -12.95 -15.80 21.54
C GLN A 99 -14.35 -16.30 21.22
N ASN A 100 -14.84 -17.23 22.07
CA ASN A 100 -16.20 -17.73 22.07
C ASN A 100 -17.23 -16.63 21.76
N PRO A 101 -18.27 -16.92 20.94
CA PRO A 101 -19.33 -15.97 20.64
C PRO A 101 -20.01 -15.52 21.94
N GLY A 102 -19.66 -14.32 22.42
CA GLY A 102 -20.12 -13.77 23.69
C GLY A 102 -19.05 -13.18 24.60
N LYS A 103 -17.75 -13.40 24.34
CA LYS A 103 -16.66 -12.71 25.07
C LYS A 103 -16.26 -11.46 24.30
N MET A 104 -16.38 -10.28 24.92
CA MET A 104 -15.90 -9.02 24.32
C MET A 104 -14.40 -9.13 24.04
N ILE A 105 -14.01 -8.91 22.78
CA ILE A 105 -12.60 -8.76 22.37
C ILE A 105 -11.96 -7.72 23.30
N ASN A 106 -10.92 -8.11 24.03
CA ASN A 106 -10.14 -7.18 24.84
C ASN A 106 -9.31 -6.28 23.91
N SER A 107 -9.99 -5.26 23.39
CA SER A 107 -9.46 -4.37 22.36
C SER A 107 -8.26 -3.58 22.86
N GLU A 108 -8.22 -3.26 24.16
CA GLU A 108 -7.07 -2.61 24.81
C GLU A 108 -5.83 -3.49 24.79
N LYS A 109 -5.98 -4.79 25.07
CA LYS A 109 -4.86 -5.75 25.02
C LYS A 109 -4.29 -5.84 23.60
N HIS A 110 -5.14 -5.91 22.57
CA HIS A 110 -4.68 -5.99 21.18
C HIS A 110 -3.99 -4.71 20.74
N ILE A 111 -4.54 -3.54 21.08
CA ILE A 111 -3.93 -2.25 20.80
C ILE A 111 -2.56 -2.12 21.50
N SER A 112 -2.46 -2.56 22.77
CA SER A 112 -1.20 -2.56 23.51
C SER A 112 -0.16 -3.45 22.85
N VAL A 113 -0.54 -4.65 22.39
CA VAL A 113 0.36 -5.57 21.70
C VAL A 113 0.83 -5.03 20.35
N LEU A 114 -0.06 -4.43 19.56
CA LEU A 114 0.29 -3.77 18.29
C LEU A 114 1.31 -2.63 18.51
N ARG A 115 1.13 -1.84 19.57
CA ARG A 115 2.09 -0.80 19.97
C ARG A 115 3.42 -1.38 20.39
N GLN A 116 3.43 -2.44 21.19
CA GLN A 116 4.67 -3.10 21.60
C GLN A 116 5.47 -3.62 20.40
N LEU A 117 4.83 -4.16 19.35
CA LEU A 117 5.54 -4.52 18.12
C LEU A 117 6.21 -3.30 17.48
N SER A 118 5.52 -2.15 17.46
CA SER A 118 6.09 -0.90 16.94
C SER A 118 7.24 -0.39 17.83
N GLU A 119 7.09 -0.44 19.15
CA GLU A 119 8.13 -0.06 20.11
C GLU A 119 9.39 -0.92 19.98
N LEU A 120 9.23 -2.24 19.77
CA LEU A 120 10.36 -3.15 19.52
C LEU A 120 11.10 -2.79 18.22
N ALA A 121 10.37 -2.47 17.16
CA ALA A 121 10.95 -2.04 15.89
C ALA A 121 11.61 -0.65 15.98
N ASN A 122 11.26 0.16 16.97
CA ASN A 122 11.81 1.50 17.21
C ASN A 122 13.08 1.49 18.09
N THR A 123 13.42 0.37 18.72
CA THR A 123 14.52 0.30 19.68
C THR A 123 15.76 -0.34 19.07
N ASP A 124 16.86 0.40 19.09
CA ASP A 124 18.17 -0.05 18.63
C ASP A 124 18.57 -1.38 19.30
N GLY A 125 19.04 -2.34 18.49
CA GLY A 125 19.33 -3.71 18.91
C GLY A 125 18.14 -4.66 18.77
N TYR A 126 16.96 -4.31 19.28
CA TYR A 126 15.74 -5.12 19.08
C TYR A 126 15.24 -5.06 17.64
N ALA A 127 15.39 -3.90 16.99
CA ALA A 127 15.04 -3.72 15.58
C ALA A 127 15.79 -4.69 14.66
N GLN A 128 17.09 -4.94 14.92
CA GLN A 128 17.91 -5.88 14.13
C GLN A 128 17.44 -7.33 14.32
N ASP A 129 17.19 -7.75 15.56
CA ASP A 129 16.62 -9.08 15.84
C ASP A 129 15.25 -9.25 15.16
N PHE A 130 14.44 -8.20 15.15
CA PHE A 130 13.11 -8.22 14.53
C PHE A 130 13.21 -8.26 13.00
N GLU A 131 14.14 -7.52 12.39
CA GLU A 131 14.40 -7.59 10.96
C GLU A 131 14.84 -9.00 10.53
N GLU A 132 15.82 -9.59 11.23
CA GLU A 132 16.31 -10.94 10.96
C GLU A 132 15.21 -12.00 11.12
N TRP A 133 14.40 -11.88 12.18
CA TRP A 133 13.25 -12.75 12.38
C TRP A 133 12.21 -12.59 11.26
N SER A 134 11.92 -11.35 10.86
CA SER A 134 10.91 -11.02 9.85
C SER A 134 11.26 -11.57 8.47
N MET A 135 12.54 -11.54 8.07
CA MET A 135 13.00 -12.11 6.79
C MET A 135 12.55 -13.57 6.60
N ASN A 136 12.48 -14.35 7.67
CA ASN A 136 12.10 -15.76 7.62
C ASN A 136 10.62 -16.02 7.96
N ASN A 137 9.95 -15.11 8.68
CA ASN A 137 8.63 -15.32 9.26
C ASN A 137 7.61 -14.22 8.88
N SER A 138 7.88 -13.41 7.85
CA SER A 138 6.99 -12.30 7.43
C SER A 138 5.56 -12.75 7.14
N THR A 139 5.36 -13.97 6.61
CA THR A 139 4.02 -14.51 6.36
C THR A 139 3.20 -14.63 7.64
N GLU A 140 3.79 -15.13 8.74
CA GLU A 140 3.11 -15.27 10.03
C GLU A 140 2.72 -13.89 10.60
N LEU A 141 3.63 -12.92 10.48
CA LEU A 141 3.38 -11.53 10.86
C LEU A 141 2.23 -10.93 10.01
N HIS A 142 2.28 -11.10 8.69
CA HIS A 142 1.23 -10.60 7.80
C HIS A 142 -0.13 -11.24 8.10
N ASP A 143 -0.21 -12.56 8.27
CA ASP A 143 -1.47 -13.25 8.56
C ASP A 143 -2.11 -12.74 9.85
N THR A 144 -1.29 -12.46 10.86
CA THR A 144 -1.72 -11.88 12.14
C THR A 144 -2.24 -10.44 11.96
N LEU A 145 -1.52 -9.60 11.22
CA LEU A 145 -1.96 -8.23 10.92
C LEU A 145 -3.24 -8.22 10.06
N ILE A 146 -3.38 -9.18 9.13
CA ILE A 146 -4.58 -9.36 8.32
C ILE A 146 -5.78 -9.72 9.20
N SER A 147 -5.61 -10.62 10.18
CA SER A 147 -6.68 -10.91 11.16
C SER A 147 -7.12 -9.65 11.90
N CYS A 148 -6.18 -8.79 12.31
CA CYS A 148 -6.49 -7.52 12.96
C CYS A 148 -7.22 -6.53 12.03
N LEU A 149 -6.85 -6.46 10.75
CA LEU A 149 -7.55 -5.64 9.74
C LEU A 149 -8.99 -6.11 9.47
N ASN A 150 -9.28 -7.40 9.70
CA ASN A 150 -10.61 -7.99 9.54
C ASN A 150 -11.48 -7.84 10.81
N SER A 151 -10.97 -7.22 11.88
CA SER A 151 -11.72 -7.00 13.12
C SER A 151 -12.94 -6.10 12.90
N GLU A 152 -14.02 -6.34 13.66
CA GLU A 152 -15.18 -5.44 13.69
C GLU A 152 -14.89 -4.12 14.42
N ASN A 153 -13.85 -4.07 15.26
CA ASN A 153 -13.52 -2.88 16.05
C ASN A 153 -12.67 -1.89 15.23
N PRO A 154 -13.19 -0.67 14.90
CA PRO A 154 -12.44 0.33 14.14
C PRO A 154 -11.11 0.72 14.78
N LEU A 155 -11.01 0.74 16.11
CA LEU A 155 -9.78 1.14 16.82
C LEU A 155 -8.64 0.13 16.60
N ILE A 156 -8.97 -1.17 16.50
CA ILE A 156 -7.99 -2.21 16.20
C ILE A 156 -7.48 -2.02 14.76
N ILE A 157 -8.38 -1.75 13.80
CA ILE A 157 -8.00 -1.50 12.41
C ILE A 157 -7.14 -0.23 12.30
N GLU A 158 -7.50 0.87 12.98
CA GLU A 158 -6.72 2.11 13.03
C GLU A 158 -5.30 1.84 13.56
N GLU A 159 -5.16 1.14 14.70
CA GLU A 159 -3.85 0.80 15.27
C GLU A 159 -3.05 -0.14 14.38
N THR A 160 -3.71 -1.10 13.73
CA THR A 160 -3.08 -2.05 12.81
C THR A 160 -2.51 -1.32 11.60
N ALA A 161 -3.24 -0.35 11.03
CA ALA A 161 -2.75 0.47 9.92
C ALA A 161 -1.51 1.29 10.30
N VAL A 162 -1.50 1.88 11.50
CA VAL A 162 -0.32 2.59 12.04
C VAL A 162 0.85 1.61 12.24
N THR A 163 0.59 0.44 12.81
CA THR A 163 1.60 -0.60 13.04
C THR A 163 2.22 -1.09 11.74
N ILE A 164 1.42 -1.41 10.72
CA ILE A 164 1.91 -1.81 9.38
C ILE A 164 2.85 -0.75 8.80
N SER A 165 2.46 0.52 8.91
CA SER A 165 3.23 1.64 8.37
C SER A 165 4.56 1.80 9.11
N PHE A 166 4.51 1.71 10.44
CA PHE A 166 5.70 1.81 11.28
C PHE A 166 6.66 0.65 11.05
N LEU A 167 6.16 -0.58 10.98
CA LEU A 167 6.98 -1.75 10.68
C LEU A 167 7.59 -1.66 9.27
N ALA A 168 6.85 -1.20 8.25
CA ALA A 168 7.39 -1.04 6.91
C ALA A 168 8.56 -0.05 6.85
N ARG A 169 8.47 1.06 7.59
CA ARG A 169 9.53 2.07 7.69
C ARG A 169 10.82 1.56 8.34
N ASN A 170 10.72 0.59 9.26
CA ASN A 170 11.87 0.09 10.03
C ASN A 170 12.42 -1.23 9.48
N LEU A 171 11.55 -2.08 8.90
CA LEU A 171 11.91 -3.44 8.47
C LEU A 171 12.04 -3.58 6.94
N HIS A 172 11.56 -2.61 6.16
CA HIS A 172 11.71 -2.54 4.70
C HIS A 172 11.45 -3.89 3.99
N PHE A 173 12.45 -4.39 3.24
CA PHE A 173 12.34 -5.62 2.45
C PHE A 173 12.22 -6.90 3.30
N ALA A 174 12.46 -6.85 4.63
CA ALA A 174 12.12 -7.97 5.52
C ALA A 174 10.62 -8.29 5.52
N LEU A 175 9.77 -7.33 5.14
CA LEU A 175 8.33 -7.52 4.96
C LEU A 175 7.95 -7.89 3.52
N PHE A 176 8.90 -8.11 2.61
CA PHE A 176 8.56 -8.34 1.20
C PHE A 176 7.79 -9.64 0.97
N ARG A 177 8.21 -10.73 1.63
CA ARG A 177 7.63 -12.05 1.41
C ARG A 177 6.15 -12.06 1.84
N SER A 178 5.28 -12.48 0.92
CA SER A 178 3.83 -12.49 1.09
C SER A 178 3.21 -11.08 1.29
N ALA A 179 3.90 -9.99 0.95
CA ALA A 179 3.37 -8.63 1.10
C ALA A 179 2.09 -8.38 0.27
N GLU A 180 1.90 -9.14 -0.81
CA GLU A 180 0.74 -9.02 -1.68
C GLU A 180 -0.58 -9.43 -0.99
N THR A 181 -0.54 -10.31 0.01
CA THR A 181 -1.71 -10.69 0.80
C THR A 181 -2.10 -9.54 1.74
N LEU A 182 -1.12 -8.88 2.35
CA LEU A 182 -1.33 -7.72 3.21
C LEU A 182 -1.88 -6.52 2.41
N ILE A 183 -1.35 -6.25 1.21
CA ILE A 183 -1.92 -5.25 0.28
C ILE A 183 -3.38 -5.59 -0.03
N THR A 184 -3.68 -6.86 -0.32
CA THR A 184 -5.06 -7.30 -0.62
C THR A 184 -5.99 -7.05 0.57
N ALA A 185 -5.53 -7.34 1.79
CA ALA A 185 -6.29 -7.12 3.01
C ALA A 185 -6.53 -5.63 3.29
N MET A 186 -5.51 -4.77 3.17
CA MET A 186 -5.67 -3.32 3.32
C MET A 186 -6.67 -2.76 2.29
N VAL A 187 -6.57 -3.17 1.02
CA VAL A 187 -7.53 -2.78 -0.01
C VAL A 187 -8.95 -3.28 0.29
N ALA A 188 -9.09 -4.48 0.87
CA ALA A 188 -10.38 -5.03 1.29
C ALA A 188 -10.97 -4.27 2.48
N ALA A 189 -10.16 -4.00 3.52
CA ALA A 189 -10.56 -3.23 4.69
C ALA A 189 -10.99 -1.80 4.30
N LEU A 190 -10.27 -1.16 3.37
CA LEU A 190 -10.69 0.13 2.79
C LEU A 190 -12.06 0.02 2.11
N ALA A 191 -12.27 -1.01 1.29
CA ALA A 191 -13.54 -1.22 0.59
C ALA A 191 -14.70 -1.46 1.57
N VAL A 192 -14.47 -2.22 2.65
CA VAL A 192 -15.46 -2.45 3.72
C VAL A 192 -15.80 -1.12 4.40
N ALA A 193 -14.80 -0.34 4.80
CA ALA A 193 -14.99 0.97 5.42
C ALA A 193 -15.73 1.96 4.50
N MET A 194 -15.55 1.85 3.18
CA MET A 194 -16.22 2.68 2.17
C MET A 194 -17.66 2.25 1.85
N THR A 195 -18.12 1.09 2.33
CA THR A 195 -19.46 0.55 2.03
C THR A 195 -20.61 1.55 2.27
N PRO A 196 -20.65 2.32 3.39
CA PRO A 196 -21.70 3.32 3.60
C PRO A 196 -21.74 4.40 2.50
N THR A 197 -20.57 4.88 2.09
CA THR A 197 -20.42 5.89 1.02
C THR A 197 -20.89 5.35 -0.32
N GLU A 198 -20.45 4.13 -0.67
CA GLU A 198 -20.82 3.46 -1.91
C GLU A 198 -22.34 3.23 -1.98
N ASN A 199 -22.96 2.77 -0.89
CA ASN A 199 -24.40 2.55 -0.81
C ASN A 199 -25.19 3.85 -1.00
N HIS A 200 -24.67 4.97 -0.51
CA HIS A 200 -25.29 6.28 -0.71
C HIS A 200 -25.16 6.76 -2.16
N PHE A 201 -24.00 6.60 -2.79
CA PHE A 201 -23.85 6.92 -4.22
C PHE A 201 -24.74 6.06 -5.12
N GLU A 202 -24.88 4.76 -4.83
CA GLU A 202 -25.83 3.89 -5.53
C GLU A 202 -27.28 4.34 -5.34
N SER A 203 -27.66 4.69 -4.10
CA SER A 203 -29.00 5.20 -3.79
C SER A 203 -29.29 6.51 -4.52
N TYR A 204 -28.31 7.41 -4.56
CA TYR A 204 -28.39 8.66 -5.31
C TYR A 204 -28.60 8.42 -6.80
N ARG A 205 -27.82 7.55 -7.44
CA ARG A 205 -27.97 7.23 -8.87
C ARG A 205 -29.33 6.65 -9.20
N LYS A 206 -29.80 5.70 -8.39
CA LYS A 206 -31.14 5.10 -8.57
C LYS A 206 -32.24 6.16 -8.46
N ALA A 207 -32.15 7.05 -7.48
CA ALA A 207 -33.09 8.16 -7.35
C ALA A 207 -33.02 9.13 -8.53
N PHE A 208 -31.82 9.43 -9.01
CA PHE A 208 -31.59 10.34 -10.13
C PHE A 208 -32.13 9.78 -11.46
N GLU A 209 -31.87 8.50 -11.76
CA GLU A 209 -32.42 7.85 -12.95
C GLU A 209 -33.95 7.78 -12.89
N LEU A 210 -34.53 7.39 -11.74
CA LEU A 210 -35.98 7.41 -11.55
C LEU A 210 -36.56 8.82 -11.75
N HIS A 211 -35.89 9.84 -11.24
CA HIS A 211 -36.31 11.22 -11.43
C HIS A 211 -36.30 11.62 -12.90
N LYS A 212 -35.23 11.27 -13.63
CA LYS A 212 -35.11 11.51 -15.07
C LYS A 212 -36.21 10.78 -15.85
N GLU A 213 -36.50 9.52 -15.54
CA GLU A 213 -37.61 8.76 -16.14
C GLU A 213 -38.97 9.44 -15.89
N VAL A 214 -39.21 9.92 -14.66
CA VAL A 214 -40.45 10.62 -14.32
C VAL A 214 -40.56 11.96 -15.06
N LEU A 215 -39.47 12.73 -15.18
CA LEU A 215 -39.44 13.97 -15.97
C LEU A 215 -39.78 13.70 -17.45
N MET A 216 -39.17 12.66 -18.04
CA MET A 216 -39.41 12.27 -19.44
C MET A 216 -40.85 11.80 -19.66
N THR A 217 -41.43 11.07 -18.69
CA THR A 217 -42.78 10.50 -18.82
C THR A 217 -43.87 11.54 -18.55
N LYS A 218 -43.68 12.41 -17.56
CA LYS A 218 -44.72 13.35 -17.12
C LYS A 218 -44.59 14.74 -17.75
N SER A 219 -43.48 15.08 -18.39
CA SER A 219 -43.20 16.42 -18.96
C SER A 219 -43.44 17.58 -17.97
N ILE A 220 -43.39 17.29 -16.66
CA ILE A 220 -43.57 18.25 -15.56
C ILE A 220 -42.24 18.36 -14.84
N GLN A 221 -41.77 19.59 -14.60
CA GLN A 221 -40.61 19.82 -13.75
C GLN A 221 -40.97 19.51 -12.29
N LEU A 222 -40.37 18.45 -11.75
CA LEU A 222 -40.45 18.11 -10.33
C LEU A 222 -39.13 18.48 -9.66
N PRO A 223 -39.13 18.90 -8.39
CA PRO A 223 -37.90 19.05 -7.63
C PRO A 223 -37.29 17.66 -7.38
N PHE A 224 -35.97 17.56 -7.56
CA PHE A 224 -35.24 16.34 -7.20
C PHE A 224 -35.05 16.28 -5.68
N HIS A 225 -35.49 15.18 -5.07
CA HIS A 225 -35.28 14.93 -3.64
C HIS A 225 -34.11 13.98 -3.45
N TYR A 226 -33.04 14.50 -2.83
CA TYR A 226 -31.85 13.73 -2.52
C TYR A 226 -32.18 12.61 -1.51
N PRO A 227 -31.69 11.38 -1.71
CA PRO A 227 -31.77 10.35 -0.69
C PRO A 227 -31.12 10.83 0.61
N ARG A 228 -31.75 10.52 1.75
CA ARG A 228 -31.16 10.86 3.05
C ARG A 228 -29.86 10.10 3.24
N GLN A 229 -28.84 10.81 3.71
CA GLN A 229 -27.61 10.20 4.15
C GLN A 229 -27.87 9.54 5.50
N ASN A 230 -27.70 8.21 5.57
CA ASN A 230 -27.99 7.42 6.77
C ASN A 230 -26.72 7.11 7.58
N TYR A 231 -25.66 7.89 7.40
CA TYR A 231 -24.40 7.74 8.13
C TYR A 231 -23.83 9.11 8.49
N ASP A 232 -23.19 9.20 9.66
CA ASP A 232 -22.52 10.39 10.14
C ASP A 232 -21.02 10.35 9.78
N PHE A 233 -20.45 11.46 9.33
CA PHE A 233 -19.00 11.57 9.07
C PHE A 233 -18.18 11.51 10.37
N HIS A 234 -18.81 11.70 11.53
CA HIS A 234 -18.19 11.45 12.84
C HIS A 234 -18.09 9.96 13.21
N ASP A 235 -18.64 9.05 12.38
CA ASP A 235 -18.55 7.62 12.62
C ASP A 235 -17.07 7.17 12.57
N PRO A 236 -16.57 6.45 13.61
CA PRO A 236 -15.19 5.97 13.66
C PRO A 236 -14.74 5.21 12.40
N ARG A 237 -15.67 4.55 11.69
CA ARG A 237 -15.40 3.84 10.44
C ARG A 237 -14.86 4.73 9.32
N PHE A 238 -15.15 6.04 9.35
CA PHE A 238 -14.61 6.98 8.38
C PHE A 238 -13.16 7.38 8.65
N ARG A 239 -12.72 7.37 9.92
CA ARG A 239 -11.31 7.57 10.24
C ARG A 239 -10.46 6.41 9.76
N VAL A 240 -10.97 5.18 9.87
CA VAL A 240 -10.34 3.96 9.34
C VAL A 240 -9.98 4.12 7.85
N VAL A 241 -10.85 4.74 7.04
CA VAL A 241 -10.57 5.04 5.63
C VAL A 241 -9.27 5.84 5.48
N GLY A 242 -9.11 6.90 6.26
CA GLY A 242 -7.91 7.74 6.24
C GLY A 242 -6.65 6.99 6.69
N TYR A 243 -6.73 6.22 7.79
CA TYR A 243 -5.58 5.44 8.28
C TYR A 243 -5.13 4.38 7.27
N ILE A 244 -6.06 3.62 6.68
CA ILE A 244 -5.71 2.61 5.66
C ILE A 244 -5.17 3.29 4.40
N TYR A 245 -5.76 4.42 3.99
CA TYR A 245 -5.33 5.17 2.81
C TYR A 245 -3.87 5.61 2.90
N TYR A 246 -3.48 6.23 4.02
CA TYR A 246 -2.09 6.63 4.23
C TYR A 246 -1.17 5.42 4.47
N ALA A 247 -1.61 4.44 5.27
CA ALA A 247 -0.81 3.26 5.56
C ALA A 247 -0.47 2.43 4.31
N LEU A 248 -1.43 2.28 3.39
CA LEU A 248 -1.20 1.57 2.15
C LEU A 248 -0.20 2.29 1.24
N ALA A 249 -0.27 3.62 1.16
CA ALA A 249 0.69 4.41 0.40
C ALA A 249 2.09 4.39 1.03
N ASP A 250 2.16 4.50 2.35
CA ASP A 250 3.39 4.43 3.13
C ASP A 250 4.04 3.04 3.02
N PHE A 251 3.25 1.96 3.09
CA PHE A 251 3.73 0.59 2.89
C PHE A 251 4.33 0.39 1.50
N LEU A 252 3.64 0.84 0.44
CA LEU A 252 4.15 0.73 -0.94
C LEU A 252 5.41 1.58 -1.19
N TYR A 253 5.61 2.65 -0.41
CA TYR A 253 6.83 3.44 -0.45
C TYR A 253 7.99 2.75 0.27
N ASN A 254 7.74 2.21 1.47
CA ASN A 254 8.77 1.63 2.33
C ASN A 254 9.14 0.18 2.00
N VAL A 255 8.30 -0.52 1.23
CA VAL A 255 8.61 -1.82 0.60
C VAL A 255 8.57 -1.65 -0.94
N PRO A 256 9.49 -0.86 -1.51
CA PRO A 256 9.42 -0.41 -2.89
C PRO A 256 9.85 -1.53 -3.85
N HIS A 257 8.90 -2.37 -4.26
CA HIS A 257 9.16 -3.43 -5.23
C HIS A 257 8.22 -3.32 -6.45
N PRO A 258 8.74 -3.35 -7.70
CA PRO A 258 7.92 -3.22 -8.91
C PRO A 258 6.74 -4.19 -9.00
N PHE A 259 6.96 -5.44 -8.56
CA PHE A 259 5.88 -6.43 -8.44
C PHE A 259 4.73 -5.97 -7.54
N LEU A 260 5.00 -5.40 -6.36
CA LEU A 260 3.96 -4.96 -5.43
C LEU A 260 3.17 -3.76 -5.97
N ILE A 261 3.85 -2.82 -6.62
CA ILE A 261 3.20 -1.66 -7.26
C ILE A 261 2.25 -2.11 -8.38
N HIS A 262 2.73 -3.00 -9.26
CA HIS A 262 1.90 -3.58 -10.31
C HIS A 262 0.75 -4.42 -9.74
N TYR A 263 1.03 -5.22 -8.71
CA TYR A 263 0.01 -6.02 -8.01
C TYR A 263 -1.09 -5.12 -7.41
N PHE A 264 -0.71 -4.04 -6.74
CA PHE A 264 -1.63 -3.05 -6.19
C PHE A 264 -2.51 -2.44 -7.29
N GLN A 265 -1.93 -2.03 -8.41
CA GLN A 265 -2.66 -1.48 -9.55
C GLN A 265 -3.72 -2.47 -10.11
N CYS A 266 -3.38 -3.75 -10.23
CA CYS A 266 -4.32 -4.80 -10.64
C CYS A 266 -5.52 -4.99 -9.69
N ARG A 267 -5.42 -4.56 -8.44
CA ARG A 267 -6.51 -4.66 -7.45
C ARG A 267 -7.51 -3.52 -7.52
N ILE A 268 -7.15 -2.39 -8.13
CA ILE A 268 -8.01 -1.21 -8.23
C ILE A 268 -9.29 -1.54 -9.00
N SER A 269 -9.16 -2.16 -10.17
CA SER A 269 -10.28 -2.40 -11.10
C SER A 269 -11.37 -3.33 -10.56
N ARG A 270 -11.10 -4.08 -9.49
CA ARG A 270 -12.06 -4.98 -8.84
C ARG A 270 -12.91 -4.30 -7.75
N ARG A 271 -12.69 -3.00 -7.50
CA ARG A 271 -13.37 -2.26 -6.44
C ARG A 271 -14.45 -1.35 -6.98
N LYS A 272 -15.37 -0.97 -6.08
CA LYS A 272 -16.42 0.00 -6.37
C LYS A 272 -15.81 1.39 -6.57
N GLU A 273 -16.61 2.28 -7.12
CA GLU A 273 -16.16 3.54 -7.71
C GLU A 273 -15.48 4.49 -6.72
N ALA A 274 -16.07 4.71 -5.54
CA ALA A 274 -15.49 5.62 -4.55
C ALA A 274 -14.21 5.06 -3.95
N THR A 275 -14.18 3.74 -3.72
CA THR A 275 -12.98 3.02 -3.29
C THR A 275 -11.89 3.15 -4.35
N ARG A 276 -12.22 2.98 -5.64
CA ARG A 276 -11.29 3.18 -6.75
C ARG A 276 -10.69 4.57 -6.76
N THR A 277 -11.47 5.61 -6.48
CA THR A 277 -10.97 6.99 -6.40
C THR A 277 -9.80 7.11 -5.43
N HIS A 278 -9.94 6.58 -4.22
CA HIS A 278 -8.86 6.60 -3.24
C HIS A 278 -7.64 5.79 -3.71
N LEU A 279 -7.85 4.60 -4.26
CA LEU A 279 -6.76 3.76 -4.75
C LEU A 279 -6.03 4.40 -5.94
N PHE A 280 -6.74 5.08 -6.85
CA PHE A 280 -6.14 5.81 -7.96
C PHE A 280 -5.34 7.03 -7.48
N ARG A 281 -5.77 7.72 -6.41
CA ARG A 281 -4.97 8.79 -5.81
C ARG A 281 -3.64 8.26 -5.26
N ILE A 282 -3.65 7.08 -4.62
CA ILE A 282 -2.42 6.41 -4.17
C ILE A 282 -1.55 6.04 -5.37
N LEU A 283 -2.13 5.41 -6.40
CA LEU A 283 -1.38 5.03 -7.61
C LEU A 283 -0.78 6.24 -8.31
N TYR A 284 -1.53 7.34 -8.42
CA TYR A 284 -1.02 8.59 -8.98
C TYR A 284 0.15 9.14 -8.19
N ALA A 285 0.06 9.18 -6.85
CA ALA A 285 1.17 9.60 -6.01
C ALA A 285 2.40 8.70 -6.17
N ILE A 286 2.23 7.38 -6.33
CA ILE A 286 3.34 6.46 -6.58
C ILE A 286 3.99 6.73 -7.94
N VAL A 287 3.18 6.83 -9.00
CA VAL A 287 3.66 7.02 -10.37
C VAL A 287 4.36 8.37 -10.54
N LYS A 288 3.81 9.43 -9.94
CA LYS A 288 4.42 10.77 -9.95
C LYS A 288 5.82 10.79 -9.34
N ASN A 289 6.07 9.93 -8.35
CA ASN A 289 7.32 9.89 -7.59
C ASN A 289 8.12 8.60 -7.88
N LEU A 290 7.95 8.01 -9.08
CA LEU A 290 8.51 6.69 -9.39
C LEU A 290 10.04 6.66 -9.42
N SER A 291 10.67 7.73 -9.89
CA SER A 291 12.13 7.87 -9.92
C SER A 291 12.74 7.93 -8.52
N GLU A 292 12.12 8.67 -7.61
CA GLU A 292 12.54 8.80 -6.22
C GLU A 292 12.36 7.45 -5.49
N LEU A 293 11.29 6.74 -5.82
CA LEU A 293 11.03 5.40 -5.30
C LEU A 293 12.06 4.36 -5.78
N GLU A 294 12.48 4.43 -7.05
CA GLU A 294 13.54 3.58 -7.59
C GLU A 294 14.88 3.85 -6.87
N GLU A 295 15.23 5.13 -6.67
CA GLU A 295 16.44 5.53 -5.96
C GLU A 295 16.41 5.06 -4.51
N PHE A 296 15.28 5.24 -3.82
CA PHE A 296 15.07 4.75 -2.46
C PHE A 296 15.22 3.22 -2.38
N ALA A 297 14.60 2.48 -3.31
CA ALA A 297 14.71 1.02 -3.38
C ALA A 297 16.16 0.55 -3.55
N LYS A 298 16.94 1.25 -4.37
CA LYS A 298 18.36 0.96 -4.59
C LYS A 298 19.20 1.18 -3.33
N ASN A 299 18.85 2.17 -2.50
CA ASN A 299 19.59 2.53 -1.30
C ASN A 299 19.36 1.56 -0.15
N ILE A 300 18.13 1.07 0.03
CA ILE A 300 17.74 0.20 1.15
C ILE A 300 17.89 -1.30 0.86
N SER A 301 18.14 -1.69 -0.41
CA SER A 301 18.22 -3.11 -0.76
C SER A 301 19.48 -3.76 -0.18
N PRO A 302 19.35 -4.88 0.58
CA PRO A 302 20.50 -5.61 1.11
C PRO A 302 21.40 -6.10 -0.03
N ARG A 303 22.72 -5.97 0.15
CA ARG A 303 23.74 -6.40 -0.82
C ARG A 303 24.21 -7.80 -0.47
N ILE A 304 24.14 -8.72 -1.42
CA ILE A 304 24.70 -10.06 -1.24
C ILE A 304 26.18 -10.03 -1.61
N GLU A 305 27.06 -10.30 -0.63
CA GLU A 305 28.42 -10.74 -0.92
C GLU A 305 28.35 -12.17 -1.45
N LYS A 306 28.54 -12.35 -2.77
CA LYS A 306 28.71 -13.69 -3.35
C LYS A 306 29.97 -14.29 -2.72
N GLN A 307 29.80 -15.23 -1.79
CA GLN A 307 30.90 -16.08 -1.34
C GLN A 307 31.46 -16.77 -2.58
N GLN A 308 32.72 -16.48 -2.91
CA GLN A 308 33.46 -17.30 -3.86
C GLN A 308 33.51 -18.72 -3.31
N ASP A 309 32.83 -19.65 -4.00
CA ASP A 309 33.08 -21.07 -3.87
C ASP A 309 34.58 -21.32 -4.10
N LYS A 310 35.34 -21.43 -3.01
CA LYS A 310 36.65 -22.07 -3.05
C LYS A 310 36.41 -23.55 -3.28
N SER A 311 36.52 -23.95 -4.54
CA SER A 311 36.83 -25.32 -4.89
C SER A 311 38.18 -25.69 -4.26
N ASP A 312 38.15 -26.42 -3.15
CA ASP A 312 39.29 -27.25 -2.72
C ASP A 312 38.76 -28.66 -2.48
N GLY A 313 38.88 -29.48 -3.52
CA GLY A 313 38.98 -30.91 -3.32
C GLY A 313 40.36 -31.22 -2.75
N GLN A 314 40.43 -31.75 -1.54
CA GLN A 314 41.39 -32.80 -1.21
C GLN A 314 41.03 -33.52 0.10
N THR A 315 40.87 -34.83 -0.06
CA THR A 315 40.87 -35.89 0.95
C THR A 315 42.06 -35.78 1.92
N PRO A 316 41.92 -36.15 3.20
CA PRO A 316 43.06 -36.23 4.10
C PRO A 316 43.77 -37.59 3.93
N PRO A 317 45.11 -37.64 3.83
CA PRO A 317 45.85 -38.86 4.09
C PRO A 317 46.49 -38.84 5.48
N PHE A 318 46.50 -40.05 6.03
CA PHE A 318 47.05 -40.47 7.30
C PHE A 318 48.60 -40.40 7.33
N ASN A 319 49.13 -40.36 8.56
CA ASN A 319 50.53 -40.27 9.00
C ASN A 319 51.57 -41.14 8.27
N GLY A 320 52.81 -40.63 8.16
CA GLY A 320 54.00 -41.45 7.94
C GLY A 320 55.29 -40.71 7.56
N THR A 321 56.03 -40.27 8.57
CA THR A 321 57.51 -40.24 8.74
C THR A 321 58.52 -40.11 7.57
N PHE A 322 59.52 -39.25 7.83
CA PHE A 322 60.98 -39.36 7.59
C PHE A 322 61.67 -38.66 6.37
N ASN A 323 62.60 -37.77 6.76
CA ASN A 323 63.89 -37.30 6.21
C ASN A 323 64.05 -36.20 5.14
N GLU A 324 64.90 -35.25 5.56
CA GLU A 324 65.71 -34.28 4.82
C GLU A 324 66.41 -34.87 3.58
N ILE A 325 66.72 -34.01 2.59
CA ILE A 325 68.10 -33.68 2.15
C ILE A 325 68.07 -32.77 0.88
N THR A 326 68.89 -31.72 0.93
CA THR A 326 69.50 -30.91 -0.17
C THR A 326 68.68 -29.97 -1.08
N SER A 327 68.99 -28.68 -0.94
CA SER A 327 69.08 -27.65 -2.01
C SER A 327 70.24 -27.99 -3.01
N PRO A 328 70.54 -27.27 -4.13
CA PRO A 328 70.21 -25.86 -4.46
C PRO A 328 70.07 -25.45 -5.98
N ILE A 329 69.81 -24.14 -6.25
CA ILE A 329 70.34 -23.29 -7.36
C ILE A 329 69.88 -23.64 -8.82
N SER A 330 69.49 -22.76 -9.76
CA SER A 330 69.62 -21.31 -9.96
C SER A 330 68.72 -20.77 -11.10
N GLN A 331 68.24 -19.51 -10.93
CA GLN A 331 68.29 -18.34 -11.84
C GLN A 331 67.90 -18.51 -13.34
N THR A 332 67.15 -17.61 -14.00
CA THR A 332 67.49 -16.19 -14.22
C THR A 332 66.36 -15.39 -14.91
N LYS A 333 66.14 -14.15 -14.42
CA LYS A 333 65.89 -12.83 -15.10
C LYS A 333 64.64 -12.67 -16.00
N THR A 334 63.89 -11.55 -15.98
CA THR A 334 64.35 -10.14 -15.93
C THR A 334 63.21 -9.14 -15.60
N ILE A 335 63.58 -8.08 -14.86
CA ILE A 335 63.09 -6.68 -14.84
C ILE A 335 61.75 -6.30 -14.15
N GLU A 336 61.97 -5.62 -13.02
CA GLU A 336 61.19 -4.61 -12.31
C GLU A 336 60.57 -3.47 -13.15
N LYS A 337 59.32 -3.09 -12.81
CA LYS A 337 58.91 -1.85 -12.10
C LYS A 337 57.67 -1.11 -12.65
N ASN A 338 56.75 -0.90 -11.71
CA ASN A 338 55.83 0.24 -11.52
C ASN A 338 54.38 0.14 -12.03
N ASN A 339 53.54 -0.46 -11.18
CA ASN A 339 52.34 0.12 -10.56
C ASN A 339 51.87 1.49 -11.06
N THR A 340 50.61 1.57 -11.49
CA THR A 340 49.60 2.44 -10.86
C THR A 340 48.19 1.86 -11.10
N GLU A 341 47.56 1.41 -10.00
CA GLU A 341 46.13 1.46 -9.64
C GLU A 341 45.10 1.69 -10.79
N SER A 342 44.10 0.84 -10.98
CA SER A 342 42.94 0.79 -10.09
C SER A 342 42.33 -0.62 -9.96
N LEU A 343 42.37 -1.11 -8.72
CA LEU A 343 41.54 -2.16 -8.15
C LEU A 343 40.09 -1.64 -8.10
N GLU A 344 39.19 -2.04 -9.01
CA GLU A 344 37.76 -1.75 -8.86
C GLU A 344 36.88 -2.98 -9.10
N ASN A 345 36.26 -3.38 -7.99
CA ASN A 345 34.88 -3.81 -7.85
C ASN A 345 34.51 -5.23 -8.31
N SER A 346 34.72 -6.18 -7.41
CA SER A 346 33.80 -7.30 -7.22
C SER A 346 32.40 -6.77 -6.89
N THR A 347 31.52 -6.71 -7.89
CA THR A 347 30.18 -6.13 -7.80
C THR A 347 29.24 -7.05 -7.00
N SER A 348 28.97 -6.70 -5.74
CA SER A 348 27.83 -7.21 -4.97
C SER A 348 26.52 -6.72 -5.61
N GLU A 349 25.64 -7.62 -6.02
CA GLU A 349 24.31 -7.26 -6.54
C GLU A 349 23.31 -7.14 -5.38
N PRO A 350 22.45 -6.11 -5.38
CA PRO A 350 21.37 -5.99 -4.41
C PRO A 350 20.30 -7.07 -4.64
N GLU A 351 19.83 -7.73 -3.57
CA GLU A 351 18.94 -8.90 -3.66
C GLU A 351 17.57 -8.57 -4.25
N PHE A 352 17.00 -7.43 -3.86
CA PHE A 352 15.62 -7.04 -4.20
C PHE A 352 15.56 -5.97 -5.31
N TYR A 353 16.69 -5.36 -5.67
CA TYR A 353 16.74 -4.33 -6.71
C TYR A 353 17.20 -4.90 -8.05
N GLN A 354 16.29 -4.90 -9.03
CA GLN A 354 16.59 -5.26 -10.41
C GLN A 354 16.20 -4.11 -11.34
N ARG A 355 17.20 -3.45 -11.94
CA ARG A 355 17.00 -2.31 -12.85
C ARG A 355 16.06 -2.61 -14.01
N ASP A 356 16.11 -3.85 -14.51
CA ASP A 356 15.23 -4.32 -15.58
C ASP A 356 13.75 -4.37 -15.19
N GLN A 357 13.44 -4.62 -13.91
CA GLN A 357 12.06 -4.60 -13.43
C GLN A 357 11.52 -3.17 -13.35
N TRP A 358 12.35 -2.24 -12.88
CA TRP A 358 12.00 -0.81 -12.78
C TRP A 358 11.82 -0.17 -14.15
N SER A 359 12.73 -0.40 -15.09
CA SER A 359 12.61 0.12 -16.47
C SER A 359 11.37 -0.40 -17.22
N LYS A 360 10.92 -1.62 -16.92
CA LYS A 360 9.71 -2.21 -17.52
C LYS A 360 8.41 -1.83 -16.80
N LEU A 361 8.48 -1.33 -15.57
CA LEU A 361 7.31 -1.05 -14.74
C LEU A 361 6.36 0.00 -15.35
N PRO A 362 6.84 1.16 -15.87
CA PRO A 362 5.95 2.15 -16.47
C PRO A 362 5.09 1.58 -17.59
N SER A 363 5.71 0.83 -18.51
CA SER A 363 5.02 0.18 -19.63
C SER A 363 3.99 -0.87 -19.18
N LYS A 364 4.30 -1.64 -18.12
CA LYS A 364 3.35 -2.61 -17.54
C LYS A 364 2.12 -1.92 -16.94
N LEU A 365 2.35 -0.89 -16.12
CA LEU A 365 1.26 -0.12 -15.50
C LEU A 365 0.39 0.54 -16.58
N PHE A 366 1.00 1.12 -17.60
CA PHE A 366 0.30 1.78 -18.70
C PHE A 366 -0.62 0.81 -19.46
N LEU A 367 -0.10 -0.36 -19.82
CA LEU A 367 -0.87 -1.39 -20.55
C LEU A 367 -2.06 -1.91 -19.73
N GLU A 368 -1.87 -2.16 -18.44
CA GLU A 368 -2.93 -2.69 -17.60
C GLU A 368 -4.00 -1.64 -17.30
N ILE A 369 -3.60 -0.37 -17.14
CA ILE A 369 -4.54 0.75 -17.04
C ILE A 369 -5.37 0.88 -18.32
N LEU A 370 -4.75 0.84 -19.50
CA LEU A 370 -5.48 0.85 -20.77
C LEU A 370 -6.46 -0.33 -20.89
N ARG A 371 -6.06 -1.51 -20.43
CA ARG A 371 -6.91 -2.71 -20.50
C ARG A 371 -8.15 -2.58 -19.61
N THR A 372 -8.03 -1.87 -18.49
CA THR A 372 -9.05 -1.83 -17.43
C THR A 372 -9.74 -0.47 -17.29
N SER A 373 -9.40 0.51 -18.13
CA SER A 373 -10.00 1.85 -18.13
C SER A 373 -11.38 1.86 -18.81
N GLN A 374 -12.35 1.22 -18.15
CA GLN A 374 -13.76 1.57 -18.27
C GLN A 374 -14.16 2.24 -16.96
N GLU A 375 -14.45 3.53 -17.03
CA GLU A 375 -14.69 4.36 -15.86
C GLU A 375 -15.82 5.35 -16.14
N GLY A 376 -16.89 5.25 -15.35
CA GLY A 376 -18.03 6.17 -15.44
C GLY A 376 -17.82 7.46 -14.64
N ASN A 377 -16.95 7.42 -13.64
CA ASN A 377 -16.65 8.54 -12.76
C ASN A 377 -15.66 9.52 -13.39
N GLN A 378 -16.04 10.79 -13.48
CA GLN A 378 -15.18 11.81 -14.10
C GLN A 378 -13.88 12.05 -13.33
N GLU A 379 -13.91 11.99 -12.00
CA GLU A 379 -12.72 12.15 -11.18
C GLU A 379 -11.73 11.01 -11.42
N ASN A 380 -12.21 9.76 -11.45
CA ASN A 380 -11.37 8.61 -11.77
C ASN A 380 -10.82 8.69 -13.20
N VAL A 381 -11.61 9.14 -14.18
CA VAL A 381 -11.11 9.38 -15.56
C VAL A 381 -9.97 10.42 -15.57
N ASN A 382 -10.12 11.51 -14.81
CA ASN A 382 -9.08 12.53 -14.70
C ASN A 382 -7.81 11.97 -14.02
N LEU A 383 -7.97 11.20 -12.93
CA LEU A 383 -6.85 10.54 -12.25
C LEU A 383 -6.13 9.57 -13.18
N ILE A 384 -6.87 8.71 -13.90
CA ILE A 384 -6.29 7.78 -14.87
C ILE A 384 -5.54 8.55 -15.97
N THR A 385 -6.13 9.63 -16.49
CA THR A 385 -5.48 10.46 -17.52
C THR A 385 -4.16 11.05 -17.02
N ASN A 386 -4.14 11.56 -15.78
CA ASN A 386 -2.93 12.09 -15.17
C ASN A 386 -1.88 10.98 -14.94
N ILE A 387 -2.30 9.81 -14.46
CA ILE A 387 -1.40 8.65 -14.31
C ILE A 387 -0.78 8.26 -15.65
N MET A 388 -1.58 8.20 -16.71
CA MET A 388 -1.12 7.84 -18.05
C MET A 388 -0.11 8.85 -18.62
N ALA A 389 -0.33 10.15 -18.37
CA ALA A 389 0.59 11.21 -18.76
C ALA A 389 1.92 11.11 -18.00
N GLU A 390 1.89 10.84 -16.69
CA GLU A 390 3.12 10.63 -15.91
C GLU A 390 3.85 9.37 -16.33
N LEU A 391 3.15 8.26 -16.60
CA LEU A 391 3.80 7.04 -17.12
C LEU A 391 4.50 7.28 -18.46
N GLN A 392 3.93 8.13 -19.32
CA GLN A 392 4.57 8.53 -20.58
C GLN A 392 5.82 9.39 -20.34
N SER A 393 5.84 10.22 -19.31
CA SER A 393 6.97 11.11 -19.00
C SER A 393 8.15 10.34 -18.41
N VAL A 394 7.89 9.32 -17.58
CA VAL A 394 8.94 8.54 -16.89
C VAL A 394 9.34 7.24 -17.61
N SER A 395 8.58 6.79 -18.61
CA SER A 395 8.88 5.55 -19.32
C SER A 395 10.13 5.69 -20.21
N PRO A 396 11.09 4.74 -20.14
CA PRO A 396 12.25 4.72 -21.04
C PRO A 396 11.85 4.41 -22.50
N ILE A 397 10.69 3.79 -22.69
CA ILE A 397 10.12 3.47 -24.00
C ILE A 397 9.02 4.49 -24.31
N LYS A 398 8.97 4.97 -25.56
CA LYS A 398 7.94 5.91 -26.01
C LYS A 398 6.55 5.25 -25.97
N LEU A 399 5.74 5.62 -24.98
CA LEU A 399 4.36 5.15 -24.85
C LEU A 399 3.42 5.98 -25.75
N PRO A 400 2.35 5.36 -26.29
CA PRO A 400 1.42 6.06 -27.18
C PRO A 400 0.58 7.10 -26.42
N SER A 401 0.27 8.22 -27.06
CA SER A 401 -0.72 9.17 -26.55
C SER A 401 -2.13 8.61 -26.78
N VAL A 402 -2.87 8.37 -25.70
CA VAL A 402 -4.25 7.87 -25.74
C VAL A 402 -5.13 8.87 -25.03
N MET A 403 -6.14 9.41 -25.74
CA MET A 403 -7.22 10.14 -25.10
C MET A 403 -8.28 9.16 -24.61
N LEU A 404 -8.53 9.17 -23.31
CA LEU A 404 -9.59 8.37 -22.69
C LEU A 404 -10.92 9.12 -22.82
N THR A 405 -11.83 8.58 -23.62
CA THR A 405 -13.23 9.02 -23.69
C THR A 405 -14.10 8.18 -22.76
N ARG A 406 -15.23 8.73 -22.29
CA ARG A 406 -16.22 7.99 -21.45
C ARG A 406 -16.69 6.67 -22.09
N GLU A 407 -16.62 6.56 -23.41
CA GLU A 407 -17.05 5.40 -24.20
C GLU A 407 -16.02 4.25 -24.22
N GLY A 408 -14.90 4.39 -23.48
CA GLY A 408 -13.84 3.37 -23.41
C GLY A 408 -12.84 3.47 -24.57
N ILE A 409 -11.86 2.57 -24.57
CA ILE A 409 -10.82 2.49 -25.62
C ILE A 409 -11.27 1.53 -26.71
N ASN A 410 -11.13 1.93 -27.98
CA ASN A 410 -11.37 1.06 -29.13
C ASN A 410 -10.47 -0.20 -29.05
N PRO A 411 -11.02 -1.43 -29.07
CA PRO A 411 -10.25 -2.65 -28.93
C PRO A 411 -9.18 -2.85 -30.02
N ASN A 412 -9.42 -2.33 -31.23
CA ASN A 412 -8.45 -2.38 -32.33
C ASN A 412 -7.24 -1.47 -32.08
N LEU A 413 -7.43 -0.37 -31.34
CA LEU A 413 -6.36 0.52 -30.90
C LEU A 413 -5.49 -0.17 -29.83
N LEU A 414 -6.12 -0.89 -28.89
CA LEU A 414 -5.43 -1.64 -27.85
C LEU A 414 -4.54 -2.75 -28.45
N GLU A 415 -5.03 -3.47 -29.45
CA GLU A 415 -4.24 -4.49 -30.16
C GLU A 415 -3.07 -3.88 -30.93
N SER A 416 -3.27 -2.74 -31.60
CA SER A 416 -2.21 -1.99 -32.29
C SER A 416 -1.12 -1.52 -31.33
N ILE A 417 -1.51 -0.99 -30.17
CA ILE A 417 -0.60 -0.53 -29.11
C ILE A 417 0.21 -1.71 -28.55
N ASN A 418 -0.45 -2.83 -28.25
CA ASN A 418 0.22 -4.04 -27.77
C ASN A 418 1.24 -4.59 -28.78
N ARG A 419 0.94 -4.53 -30.07
CA ARG A 419 1.90 -4.93 -31.12
C ARG A 419 3.10 -3.99 -31.17
N ARG A 420 2.90 -2.67 -31.07
CA ARG A 420 4.00 -1.68 -31.07
C ARG A 420 4.91 -1.82 -29.85
N LEU A 421 4.34 -1.94 -28.66
CA LEU A 421 5.12 -2.11 -27.43
C LEU A 421 5.89 -3.44 -27.36
N ARG A 422 5.44 -4.49 -28.08
CA ARG A 422 6.21 -5.73 -28.25
C ARG A 422 7.38 -5.60 -29.24
N ILE A 423 7.32 -4.66 -30.18
CA ILE A 423 8.35 -4.45 -31.21
C ILE A 423 9.49 -3.58 -30.67
N ASP A 424 9.18 -2.64 -29.76
CA ASP A 424 10.15 -1.66 -29.25
C ASP A 424 10.98 -2.15 -28.04
N ILE A 425 10.81 -3.41 -27.60
CA ILE A 425 11.69 -4.04 -26.61
C ILE A 425 12.83 -4.75 -27.37
N PRO A 426 14.09 -4.27 -27.30
CA PRO A 426 15.19 -4.97 -27.95
C PRO A 426 15.35 -6.36 -27.32
N LYS A 427 15.29 -7.39 -28.16
CA LYS A 427 15.62 -8.77 -27.76
C LYS A 427 17.09 -8.78 -27.35
N SER A 428 17.38 -8.97 -26.06
CA SER A 428 18.73 -9.35 -25.66
C SER A 428 19.02 -10.71 -26.27
N VAL A 429 20.17 -10.80 -26.92
CA VAL A 429 20.67 -12.01 -27.56
C VAL A 429 21.12 -12.95 -26.47
N GLU A 430 20.44 -14.09 -26.32
CA GLU A 430 21.06 -15.34 -25.88
C GLU A 430 20.15 -16.54 -26.20
N GLY A 431 20.69 -17.50 -26.95
CA GLY A 431 20.26 -18.90 -26.90
C GLY A 431 19.14 -19.34 -27.84
N THR A 432 19.50 -19.65 -29.08
CA THR A 432 18.77 -20.55 -29.99
C THR A 432 18.52 -21.95 -29.37
N LEU A 433 17.52 -22.67 -29.91
CA LEU A 433 17.05 -24.05 -29.64
C LEU A 433 15.78 -24.05 -28.75
N ASN A 434 14.56 -24.38 -29.18
CA ASN A 434 14.10 -25.24 -30.27
C ASN A 434 12.75 -24.73 -30.82
N ALA A 435 12.61 -24.76 -32.14
CA ALA A 435 11.35 -24.65 -32.85
C ALA A 435 11.03 -26.02 -33.45
N GLU A 436 9.83 -26.54 -33.15
CA GLU A 436 9.05 -27.62 -33.79
C GLU A 436 8.07 -28.09 -32.69
N ASN A 437 6.74 -28.02 -32.78
CA ASN A 437 5.79 -28.08 -33.87
C ASN A 437 4.52 -27.34 -33.42
N ASP A 438 3.89 -26.56 -34.30
CA ASP A 438 2.46 -26.76 -34.57
C ASP A 438 2.03 -26.00 -35.82
N ARG A 439 1.83 -26.75 -36.92
CA ARG A 439 1.19 -26.27 -38.14
C ARG A 439 -0.30 -26.53 -38.04
N THR A 440 -1.05 -25.45 -37.91
CA THR A 440 -2.29 -25.13 -38.62
C THR A 440 -2.90 -26.21 -39.53
N VAL A 441 -4.18 -26.53 -39.30
CA VAL A 441 -5.17 -26.71 -40.38
C VAL A 441 -6.46 -26.00 -40.00
N SER A 442 -7.04 -25.28 -40.96
CA SER A 442 -8.23 -24.46 -40.85
C SER A 442 -9.35 -24.97 -41.75
N ALA A 443 -10.60 -24.81 -41.27
CA ALA A 443 -11.88 -24.63 -41.97
C ALA A 443 -12.55 -25.86 -42.66
N PRO A 444 -13.87 -25.82 -43.04
CA PRO A 444 -15.01 -24.95 -42.65
C PRO A 444 -16.37 -25.69 -42.41
N GLU A 445 -17.39 -24.91 -41.98
CA GLU A 445 -18.86 -24.97 -42.20
C GLU A 445 -19.65 -26.30 -42.20
N ASN A 446 -20.68 -26.39 -41.33
CA ASN A 446 -22.11 -26.43 -41.71
C ASN A 446 -23.02 -26.64 -40.50
N GLY A 447 -24.16 -25.94 -40.47
CA GLY A 447 -25.17 -26.06 -39.42
C GLY A 447 -26.02 -27.33 -39.54
N ILE A 448 -26.63 -27.72 -38.42
CA ILE A 448 -27.87 -28.49 -38.32
C ILE A 448 -28.51 -28.13 -36.95
N GLU A 449 -29.79 -27.79 -36.99
CA GLU A 449 -30.71 -27.67 -35.87
C GLU A 449 -30.86 -29.01 -35.14
N THR A 450 -30.91 -28.99 -33.80
CA THR A 450 -31.72 -29.95 -33.04
C THR A 450 -32.19 -29.30 -31.74
N GLU A 451 -33.51 -29.14 -31.63
CA GLU A 451 -34.25 -29.16 -30.37
C GLU A 451 -33.88 -30.39 -29.54
N TYR A 452 -33.95 -30.31 -28.21
CA TYR A 452 -34.82 -31.16 -27.36
C TYR A 452 -34.58 -30.87 -25.86
N VAL A 453 -35.69 -30.52 -25.19
CA VAL A 453 -36.14 -31.02 -23.87
C VAL A 453 -35.43 -30.55 -22.59
N GLN A 454 -36.01 -29.48 -22.04
CA GLN A 454 -36.74 -29.44 -20.77
C GLN A 454 -36.54 -30.62 -19.79
N SER A 455 -35.81 -30.38 -18.70
CA SER A 455 -36.05 -31.10 -17.44
C SER A 455 -36.20 -30.12 -16.28
N HIS A 456 -37.37 -30.20 -15.64
CA HIS A 456 -37.69 -29.55 -14.39
C HIS A 456 -36.79 -30.07 -13.27
N ASN A 457 -36.30 -29.17 -12.42
CA ASN A 457 -36.26 -29.46 -10.99
C ASN A 457 -36.60 -28.22 -10.18
N ARG A 458 -37.76 -28.30 -9.53
CA ARG A 458 -38.23 -27.39 -8.48
C ARG A 458 -37.34 -27.59 -7.25
N SER A 459 -36.87 -26.50 -6.65
CA SER A 459 -36.75 -26.44 -5.21
C SER A 459 -37.06 -25.02 -4.72
N SER A 460 -37.95 -24.98 -3.76
CA SER A 460 -38.71 -23.84 -3.25
C SER A 460 -37.88 -22.84 -2.47
N VAL A 461 -37.98 -21.55 -2.80
CA VAL A 461 -37.63 -20.45 -1.89
C VAL A 461 -38.89 -19.61 -1.66
N LEU A 462 -39.26 -19.52 -0.39
CA LEU A 462 -40.37 -18.73 0.15
C LEU A 462 -40.12 -17.24 -0.13
N VAL A 463 -41.07 -16.62 -0.84
CA VAL A 463 -41.15 -15.17 -1.02
C VAL A 463 -41.76 -14.56 0.26
N PRO A 464 -41.10 -13.63 0.97
CA PRO A 464 -41.76 -12.89 2.03
C PRO A 464 -42.78 -11.91 1.44
N LYS A 465 -44.03 -12.02 1.92
CA LYS A 465 -45.13 -11.09 1.63
C LYS A 465 -44.74 -9.66 2.02
N GLN A 466 -44.92 -8.72 1.10
CA GLN A 466 -44.94 -7.29 1.42
C GLN A 466 -46.07 -6.98 2.42
N PRO A 467 -45.83 -6.16 3.45
CA PRO A 467 -46.90 -5.68 4.32
C PRO A 467 -47.76 -4.65 3.61
N LYS A 468 -49.08 -4.74 3.82
CA LYS A 468 -50.09 -3.82 3.30
C LYS A 468 -49.93 -2.44 3.94
N LEU A 469 -50.17 -1.41 3.13
CA LEU A 469 -50.01 0.01 3.41
C LEU A 469 -50.97 0.61 4.47
N SER A 470 -51.53 -0.18 5.38
CA SER A 470 -52.61 0.25 6.30
C SER A 470 -52.25 0.27 7.79
N GLU A 471 -50.99 0.09 8.18
CA GLU A 471 -50.60 0.01 9.60
C GLU A 471 -49.40 0.91 10.01
N LEU A 472 -49.34 2.14 9.50
CA LEU A 472 -48.45 3.17 10.05
C LEU A 472 -49.26 4.21 10.82
N LYS A 473 -49.50 3.93 12.11
CA LYS A 473 -49.88 4.97 13.07
C LYS A 473 -48.63 5.74 13.46
N PHE A 474 -48.56 7.00 13.07
CA PHE A 474 -47.59 7.96 13.60
C PHE A 474 -47.91 8.21 15.09
N SER A 475 -46.96 7.91 15.97
CA SER A 475 -46.96 8.41 17.34
C SER A 475 -46.02 9.61 17.40
N SER A 476 -46.58 10.79 17.60
CA SER A 476 -45.87 12.01 17.95
C SER A 476 -45.47 11.98 19.43
N GLY A 477 -44.18 12.12 19.71
CA GLY A 477 -43.57 12.32 21.02
C GLY A 477 -42.16 12.84 20.83
#